data_AF-A0A852JQ34-F1
#
_entry.id   AF-A0A852JQ34-F1
#
_cell.length_a   1.000
_cell.length_b   1.000
_cell.length_c   1.000
_cell.angle_alpha   90.00
_cell.angle_beta   90.00
_cell.angle_gamma   90.00
#
_symmetry.space_group_name_H-M   'P 1'
#
loop_
_entity.id
_entity.type
_entity.pdbx_description
1 polymer ?
#
loop_
_entity_poly.entity_id
_entity_poly.type
_entity_poly.pdbx_seq_one_letter_code
_entity_poly.pdbx_strand_id
1 'polypeptide(L)'
;TSSKRTLRTLFRPPALPPPVISEVSPSQKKLLAYHKGKEEQKIIHQILIDRALEVYYIDMDEREERDAAPPITKLPSTVRKYFFIKPVNILSFQAEYFFLKNCVQSNPMVPIQQQWLRSMLAMVPQSLMKGKDRELLTEDLLKEVVRDYEKSMQRCLLRRALVKPDIKELDKLEEEAPLPSLPLGLDFSSTWRNSYIKAKNQINSTLRILHPTMQTLLDFGHTAFFNFLVVDFSSCRLRGPIDCRSLKTDASLSCSKAEDKLTTTWYQRVLGLFSQPESLHGVKLDHLDSFYNCVAVLMSNQLKELLQRTTEVYVKLFDLEDRRRLPLFKMDLTLEENRMEFYPSLQELEEAILFVVECIGQTLQ
;
A
#
# COMPACT_ATOMS: atom_id res chain seq x y z
N THR A 1 -5.92 86.51 33.64
CA THR A 1 -5.40 85.54 34.61
C THR A 1 -5.76 84.13 34.19
N SER A 2 -4.90 83.43 33.43
CA SER A 2 -4.92 81.97 33.30
C SER A 2 -3.83 81.55 32.31
N SER A 3 -2.87 80.74 32.75
CA SER A 3 -2.32 79.64 31.97
C SER A 3 -1.38 78.84 32.87
N LYS A 4 -1.90 77.73 33.41
CA LYS A 4 -1.14 76.78 34.22
C LYS A 4 -0.15 76.05 33.31
N ARG A 5 1.16 76.25 33.55
CA ARG A 5 2.24 75.46 32.96
C ARG A 5 2.23 74.05 33.56
N THR A 6 1.96 73.05 32.73
CA THR A 6 2.10 71.63 33.09
C THR A 6 3.45 71.14 32.55
N LEU A 7 4.42 70.92 33.45
CA LEU A 7 5.69 70.27 33.13
C LEU A 7 5.43 68.78 32.87
N ARG A 8 5.60 68.32 31.64
CA ARG A 8 5.68 66.89 31.30
C ARG A 8 7.14 66.52 31.10
N THR A 9 7.77 66.01 32.15
CA THR A 9 9.04 65.27 32.07
C THR A 9 8.78 63.93 31.39
N LEU A 10 9.21 63.78 30.13
CA LEU A 10 9.24 62.50 29.43
C LEU A 10 10.47 61.72 29.93
N PHE A 11 10.26 60.77 30.85
CA PHE A 11 11.26 59.75 31.14
C PHE A 11 11.27 58.73 29.99
N ARG A 12 12.42 58.58 29.31
CA ARG A 12 12.68 57.42 28.45
C ARG A 12 12.92 56.20 29.36
N PRO A 13 12.31 55.04 29.10
CA PRO A 13 12.69 53.81 29.79
C PRO A 13 14.13 53.41 29.41
N PRO A 14 14.89 52.75 30.29
CA PRO A 14 16.21 52.23 29.96
C PRO A 14 16.07 51.17 28.86
N ALA A 15 16.91 51.27 27.83
CA ALA A 15 17.02 50.22 26.82
C ALA A 15 17.59 48.95 27.46
N LEU A 16 16.77 47.89 27.51
CA LEU A 16 17.23 46.55 27.87
C LEU A 16 18.21 46.04 26.78
N PRO A 17 19.33 45.40 27.15
CA PRO A 17 20.20 44.77 26.17
C PRO A 17 19.47 43.62 25.45
N PRO A 18 19.84 43.30 24.20
CA PRO A 18 19.20 42.23 23.44
C PRO A 18 19.40 40.88 24.14
N PRO A 19 18.41 39.96 24.09
CA PRO A 19 18.51 38.69 24.78
C PRO A 19 19.60 37.84 24.13
N VAL A 20 20.60 37.48 24.93
CA VAL A 20 21.56 36.42 24.63
C VAL A 20 20.76 35.15 24.38
N ILE A 21 20.88 34.56 23.19
CA ILE A 21 20.32 33.26 22.85
C ILE A 21 21.12 32.21 23.63
N SER A 22 20.71 31.95 24.87
CA SER A 22 21.11 30.77 25.60
C SER A 22 20.31 29.58 25.03
N GLU A 23 21.00 28.53 24.64
CA GLU A 23 20.38 27.27 24.19
C GLU A 23 19.44 26.73 25.26
N VAL A 24 18.14 26.89 24.99
CA VAL A 24 17.06 26.49 25.90
C VAL A 24 17.08 24.96 26.03
N SER A 25 17.25 24.45 27.24
CA SER A 25 17.34 23.01 27.51
C SER A 25 16.03 22.29 27.14
N PRO A 26 16.05 20.99 26.78
CA PRO A 26 14.86 20.26 26.34
C PRO A 26 13.70 20.30 27.36
N SER A 27 14.02 20.40 28.65
CA SER A 27 13.04 20.52 29.74
C SER A 27 12.32 21.87 29.73
N GLN A 28 13.02 22.95 29.39
CA GLN A 28 12.45 24.29 29.28
C GLN A 28 11.60 24.45 28.01
N LYS A 29 11.97 23.80 26.90
CA LYS A 29 11.13 23.71 25.70
C LYS A 29 9.82 22.98 25.97
N LYS A 30 9.84 21.93 26.80
CA LYS A 30 8.65 21.19 27.24
C LYS A 30 7.71 22.05 28.09
N LEU A 31 8.26 22.92 28.94
CA LEU A 31 7.49 23.89 29.74
C LEU A 31 6.89 25.01 28.89
N LEU A 32 7.63 25.52 27.88
CA LEU A 32 7.12 26.53 26.95
C LEU A 32 6.04 25.99 26.00
N ALA A 33 6.10 24.70 25.64
CA ALA A 33 5.08 24.03 24.84
C ALA A 33 3.86 23.57 25.66
N TYR A 34 3.95 23.63 26.99
CA TYR A 34 2.86 23.25 27.89
C TYR A 34 1.85 24.39 28.01
N HIS A 35 0.84 24.36 27.14
CA HIS A 35 -0.32 25.24 27.25
C HIS A 35 -1.36 24.60 28.17
N LYS A 36 -1.40 25.06 29.42
CA LYS A 36 -2.37 24.60 30.44
C LYS A 36 -3.81 24.56 29.92
N GLY A 37 -4.24 25.57 29.16
CA GLY A 37 -5.58 25.62 28.57
C GLY A 37 -5.86 24.52 27.53
N LYS A 38 -4.85 24.04 26.81
CA LYS A 38 -5.01 22.92 25.86
C LYS A 38 -5.15 21.60 26.59
N GLU A 39 -4.48 21.44 27.73
CA GLU A 39 -4.60 20.25 28.57
C GLU A 39 -5.92 20.25 29.36
N GLU A 40 -6.35 21.41 29.87
CA GLU A 40 -7.67 21.62 30.46
C GLU A 40 -8.79 21.34 29.42
N GLN A 41 -8.62 21.77 28.16
CA GLN A 41 -9.54 21.43 27.08
C GLN A 41 -9.60 19.92 26.79
N LYS A 42 -8.46 19.22 26.81
CA LYS A 42 -8.45 17.75 26.65
C LYS A 42 -9.16 17.07 27.82
N ILE A 43 -8.94 17.53 29.05
CA ILE A 43 -9.60 16.98 30.24
C ILE A 43 -11.10 17.22 30.16
N ILE A 44 -11.54 18.43 29.79
CA ILE A 44 -12.96 18.74 29.60
C ILE A 44 -13.55 17.88 28.49
N HIS A 45 -12.85 17.73 27.35
CA HIS A 45 -13.31 16.90 26.25
C HIS A 45 -13.43 15.42 26.67
N GLN A 46 -12.49 14.92 27.48
CA GLN A 46 -12.55 13.58 28.03
C GLN A 46 -13.75 13.40 28.96
N ILE A 47 -14.00 14.34 29.88
CA ILE A 47 -15.17 14.31 30.77
C ILE A 47 -16.48 14.35 29.98
N LEU A 48 -16.51 15.10 28.86
CA LEU A 48 -17.68 15.21 27.99
C LEU A 48 -17.93 13.90 27.22
N ILE A 49 -16.86 13.23 26.78
CA ILE A 49 -16.91 11.89 26.17
C ILE A 49 -17.36 10.85 27.20
N ASP A 50 -16.79 10.87 28.41
CA ASP A 50 -17.12 9.90 29.46
C ASP A 50 -18.59 10.05 29.89
N ARG A 51 -19.11 11.29 30.02
CA ARG A 51 -20.54 11.54 30.23
C ARG A 51 -21.41 11.10 29.05
N ALA A 52 -20.96 11.32 27.82
CA ALA A 52 -21.71 10.86 26.64
C ALA A 52 -21.77 9.33 26.59
N LEU A 53 -20.71 8.65 27.02
CA LEU A 53 -20.66 7.20 27.16
C LEU A 53 -21.57 6.71 28.29
N GLU A 54 -21.56 7.33 29.47
CA GLU A 54 -22.51 7.00 30.55
C GLU A 54 -23.97 7.18 30.12
N VAL A 55 -24.31 8.29 29.47
CA VAL A 55 -25.67 8.52 28.94
C VAL A 55 -26.02 7.50 27.88
N TYR A 56 -25.06 7.11 27.02
CA TYR A 56 -25.27 6.05 26.05
C TYR A 56 -25.51 4.69 26.73
N TYR A 57 -24.74 4.34 27.74
CA TYR A 57 -24.93 3.09 28.48
C TYR A 57 -26.26 3.07 29.26
N ILE A 58 -26.65 4.20 29.86
CA ILE A 58 -27.96 4.36 30.51
C ILE A 58 -29.10 4.32 29.49
N ASP A 59 -28.98 4.95 28.32
CA ASP A 59 -29.99 4.87 27.25
C ASP A 59 -30.08 3.47 26.65
N MET A 60 -28.97 2.73 26.59
CA MET A 60 -28.94 1.33 26.17
C MET A 60 -29.60 0.43 27.22
N ASP A 61 -29.31 0.60 28.52
CA ASP A 61 -29.99 -0.10 29.63
C ASP A 61 -31.48 0.25 29.69
N GLU A 62 -31.85 1.53 29.53
CA GLU A 62 -33.26 1.98 29.51
C GLU A 62 -34.01 1.48 28.26
N ARG A 63 -33.32 1.28 27.12
CA ARG A 63 -33.89 0.62 25.94
C ARG A 63 -34.02 -0.89 26.11
N GLU A 64 -33.25 -1.51 27.00
CA GLU A 64 -33.48 -2.89 27.41
C GLU A 64 -34.73 -3.03 28.32
N GLU A 65 -35.12 -1.98 29.06
CA GLU A 65 -36.32 -1.99 29.92
C GLU A 65 -37.62 -1.47 29.26
N ARG A 66 -37.57 -0.69 28.17
CA ARG A 66 -38.79 -0.22 27.49
C ARG A 66 -39.21 -1.12 26.33
N ASP A 67 -40.10 -2.06 26.63
CA ASP A 67 -40.89 -2.83 25.67
C ASP A 67 -41.60 -1.93 24.65
N ALA A 68 -41.05 -1.85 23.44
CA ALA A 68 -41.81 -1.44 22.26
C ALA A 68 -42.49 -2.69 21.67
N ALA A 69 -43.82 -2.64 21.54
CA ALA A 69 -44.61 -3.71 20.94
C ALA A 69 -44.00 -4.16 19.59
N PRO A 70 -43.79 -5.48 19.37
CA PRO A 70 -43.01 -5.94 18.23
C PRO A 70 -43.72 -5.61 16.91
N PRO A 71 -42.98 -5.17 15.86
CA PRO A 71 -43.54 -5.05 14.53
C PRO A 71 -43.95 -6.43 14.02
N ILE A 72 -45.14 -6.52 13.41
CA ILE A 72 -45.64 -7.76 12.79
C ILE A 72 -44.71 -8.13 11.63
N THR A 73 -43.71 -8.96 11.92
CA THR A 73 -42.68 -9.40 10.96
C THR A 73 -42.96 -10.85 10.57
N LYS A 74 -43.07 -11.11 9.25
CA LYS A 74 -43.48 -12.40 8.69
C LYS A 74 -42.49 -13.52 9.05
N LEU A 75 -43.04 -14.62 9.58
CA LEU A 75 -42.33 -15.85 9.95
C LEU A 75 -41.59 -16.50 8.75
N PRO A 76 -40.42 -17.15 8.94
CA PRO A 76 -39.70 -17.85 7.88
C PRO A 76 -40.56 -18.91 7.17
N SER A 77 -40.38 -19.05 5.85
CA SER A 77 -41.18 -19.95 4.98
C SER A 77 -41.12 -21.42 5.41
N THR A 78 -40.02 -21.84 6.02
CA THR A 78 -39.81 -23.20 6.55
C THR A 78 -40.77 -23.52 7.69
N VAL A 79 -41.01 -22.57 8.62
CA VAL A 79 -41.91 -22.79 9.75
C VAL A 79 -43.36 -22.89 9.26
N ARG A 80 -43.73 -22.08 8.26
CA ARG A 80 -45.06 -22.12 7.61
C ARG A 80 -45.42 -23.51 7.07
N LYS A 81 -44.42 -24.30 6.63
CA LYS A 81 -44.62 -25.65 6.09
C LYS A 81 -44.96 -26.69 7.16
N TYR A 82 -44.34 -26.60 8.35
CA TYR A 82 -44.64 -27.48 9.49
C TYR A 82 -46.02 -27.20 10.11
N PHE A 83 -46.53 -25.97 10.01
CA PHE A 83 -47.87 -25.60 10.49
C PHE A 83 -49.03 -26.29 9.76
N PHE A 84 -48.83 -26.73 8.51
CA PHE A 84 -49.86 -27.49 7.78
C PHE A 84 -50.01 -28.95 8.26
N ILE A 85 -49.08 -29.43 9.12
CA ILE A 85 -48.98 -30.85 9.49
C ILE A 85 -49.51 -31.12 10.91
N LYS A 86 -49.51 -30.11 11.81
CA LYS A 86 -50.10 -30.22 13.15
C LYS A 86 -50.78 -28.92 13.61
N PRO A 87 -52.00 -28.95 14.18
CA PRO A 87 -52.68 -27.77 14.69
C PRO A 87 -52.08 -27.40 16.05
N VAL A 88 -50.95 -26.70 16.05
CA VAL A 88 -50.38 -26.05 17.23
C VAL A 88 -50.81 -24.59 17.22
N ASN A 89 -51.18 -24.03 18.38
CA ASN A 89 -51.52 -22.62 18.53
C ASN A 89 -50.41 -21.73 17.96
N ILE A 90 -50.71 -21.05 16.84
CA ILE A 90 -49.75 -20.28 16.04
C ILE A 90 -49.10 -19.15 16.87
N LEU A 91 -49.88 -18.56 17.78
CA LEU A 91 -49.46 -17.44 18.62
C LEU A 91 -48.41 -17.82 19.68
N SER A 92 -48.53 -18.98 20.33
CA SER A 92 -47.57 -19.39 21.36
C SER A 92 -46.21 -19.74 20.74
N PHE A 93 -46.22 -20.44 19.60
CA PHE A 93 -44.98 -20.79 18.89
C PHE A 93 -44.27 -19.55 18.30
N GLN A 94 -45.03 -18.55 17.85
CA GLN A 94 -44.46 -17.27 17.43
C GLN A 94 -43.80 -16.55 18.59
N ALA A 95 -44.47 -16.46 19.74
CA ALA A 95 -43.92 -15.81 20.93
C ALA A 95 -42.64 -16.50 21.42
N GLU A 96 -42.63 -17.83 21.47
CA GLU A 96 -41.45 -18.62 21.85
C GLU A 96 -40.28 -18.45 20.87
N TYR A 97 -40.56 -18.44 19.57
CA TYR A 97 -39.54 -18.21 18.55
C TYR A 97 -38.95 -16.79 18.64
N PHE A 98 -39.79 -15.77 18.80
CA PHE A 98 -39.32 -14.39 18.94
C PHE A 98 -38.53 -14.19 20.23
N PHE A 99 -38.94 -14.84 21.32
CA PHE A 99 -38.20 -14.85 22.57
C PHE A 99 -36.81 -15.47 22.36
N LEU A 100 -36.73 -16.68 21.81
CA LEU A 100 -35.46 -17.35 21.50
C LEU A 100 -34.58 -16.53 20.55
N LYS A 101 -35.18 -15.92 19.53
CA LYS A 101 -34.46 -15.05 18.58
C LYS A 101 -33.89 -13.82 19.28
N ASN A 102 -34.66 -13.17 20.16
CA ASN A 102 -34.20 -12.02 20.91
C ASN A 102 -33.06 -12.41 21.86
N CYS A 103 -33.16 -13.54 22.59
CA CYS A 103 -32.07 -14.04 23.45
C CYS A 103 -30.76 -14.33 22.69
N VAL A 104 -30.87 -14.67 21.41
CA VAL A 104 -29.71 -14.94 20.54
C VAL A 104 -29.12 -13.65 19.96
N GLN A 105 -29.95 -12.62 19.77
CA GLN A 105 -29.51 -11.32 19.28
C GLN A 105 -28.95 -10.42 20.40
N SER A 106 -29.45 -10.56 21.63
CA SER A 106 -28.97 -9.82 22.80
C SER A 106 -27.77 -10.45 23.50
N ASN A 107 -27.30 -11.61 23.04
CA ASN A 107 -26.17 -12.30 23.68
C ASN A 107 -24.86 -11.52 23.45
N PRO A 108 -24.09 -11.19 24.52
CA PRO A 108 -22.83 -10.47 24.37
C PRO A 108 -21.80 -11.32 23.61
N MET A 109 -21.51 -10.90 22.38
CA MET A 109 -20.55 -11.55 21.51
C MET A 109 -19.19 -10.86 21.60
N VAL A 110 -18.11 -11.64 21.55
CA VAL A 110 -16.76 -11.06 21.47
C VAL A 110 -16.63 -10.39 20.10
N PRO A 111 -16.41 -9.06 20.03
CA PRO A 111 -16.23 -8.38 18.76
C PRO A 111 -14.91 -8.80 18.12
N ILE A 112 -14.83 -8.65 16.79
CA ILE A 112 -13.59 -8.94 16.06
C ILE A 112 -12.43 -8.08 16.59
N GLN A 113 -11.27 -8.70 16.81
CA GLN A 113 -10.11 -7.98 17.32
C GLN A 113 -9.58 -7.01 16.25
N GLN A 114 -9.39 -5.74 16.63
CA GLN A 114 -8.86 -4.71 15.72
C GLN A 114 -7.49 -5.07 15.13
N GLN A 115 -6.70 -5.86 15.86
CA GLN A 115 -5.39 -6.32 15.39
C GLN A 115 -5.51 -7.18 14.13
N TRP A 116 -6.56 -8.01 14.03
CA TRP A 116 -6.79 -8.86 12.85
C TRP A 116 -7.14 -8.02 11.62
N LEU A 117 -8.01 -7.02 11.79
CA LEU A 117 -8.35 -6.08 10.73
C LEU A 117 -7.11 -5.31 10.23
N ARG A 118 -6.24 -4.86 11.16
CA ARG A 118 -4.98 -4.18 10.80
C ARG A 118 -4.02 -5.08 10.04
N SER A 119 -3.89 -6.34 10.44
CA SER A 119 -3.05 -7.33 9.73
C SER A 119 -3.59 -7.63 8.33
N MET A 120 -4.92 -7.73 8.16
CA MET A 120 -5.55 -7.89 6.85
C MET A 120 -5.21 -6.71 5.93
N LEU A 121 -5.31 -5.47 6.43
CA LEU A 121 -4.97 -4.28 5.66
C LEU A 121 -3.48 -4.18 5.33
N ALA A 122 -2.60 -4.63 6.23
CA ALA A 122 -1.15 -4.64 5.99
C ALA A 122 -0.73 -5.58 4.84
N MET A 123 -1.52 -6.61 4.55
CA MET A 123 -1.29 -7.51 3.40
C MET A 123 -1.71 -6.89 2.07
N VAL A 124 -2.49 -5.81 2.07
CA VAL A 124 -2.95 -5.13 0.85
C VAL A 124 -1.97 -4.02 0.48
N PRO A 125 -1.42 -4.01 -0.75
CA PRO A 125 -0.54 -2.94 -1.21
C PRO A 125 -1.21 -1.55 -1.14
N GLN A 126 -0.48 -0.54 -0.63
CA GLN A 126 -0.99 0.82 -0.48
C GLN A 126 -1.42 1.48 -1.80
N SER A 127 -0.84 1.06 -2.93
CA SER A 127 -1.23 1.52 -4.27
C SER A 127 -2.66 1.16 -4.66
N LEU A 128 -3.22 0.11 -4.05
CA LEU A 128 -4.60 -0.33 -4.26
C LEU A 128 -5.59 0.31 -3.27
N MET A 129 -5.08 0.91 -2.19
CA MET A 129 -5.91 1.57 -1.18
C MET A 129 -6.07 3.07 -1.41
N LYS A 130 -5.14 3.70 -2.14
CA LYS A 130 -5.18 5.14 -2.42
C LYS A 130 -6.25 5.49 -3.46
N GLY A 131 -7.12 6.44 -3.12
CA GLY A 131 -8.14 7.01 -4.02
C GLY A 131 -9.53 6.97 -3.41
N LYS A 132 -10.33 8.02 -3.64
CA LYS A 132 -11.64 8.25 -2.99
C LYS A 132 -12.60 7.07 -3.13
N ASP A 133 -12.69 6.45 -4.31
CA ASP A 133 -13.57 5.31 -4.56
C ASP A 133 -13.02 3.99 -3.97
N ARG A 134 -11.70 3.87 -3.87
CA ARG A 134 -11.02 2.68 -3.34
C ARG A 134 -11.02 2.64 -1.81
N GLU A 135 -10.98 3.81 -1.17
CA GLU A 135 -11.16 3.95 0.27
C GLU A 135 -12.57 3.54 0.70
N LEU A 136 -13.61 3.96 -0.04
CA LEU A 136 -15.00 3.54 0.19
C LEU A 136 -15.16 2.02 0.01
N LEU A 137 -14.60 1.45 -1.06
CA LEU A 137 -14.62 0.00 -1.28
C LEU A 137 -13.93 -0.76 -0.14
N THR A 138 -12.82 -0.24 0.36
CA THR A 138 -12.09 -0.84 1.50
C THR A 138 -12.94 -0.83 2.76
N GLU A 139 -13.65 0.26 3.03
CA GLU A 139 -14.56 0.37 4.18
C GLU A 139 -15.73 -0.62 4.06
N ASP A 140 -16.31 -0.77 2.87
CA ASP A 140 -17.41 -1.70 2.62
C ASP A 140 -16.97 -3.17 2.79
N LEU A 141 -15.78 -3.52 2.30
CA LEU A 141 -15.19 -4.84 2.48
C LEU A 141 -14.87 -5.14 3.95
N LEU A 142 -14.33 -4.18 4.69
CA LEU A 142 -14.11 -4.32 6.14
C LEU A 142 -15.44 -4.56 6.87
N LYS A 143 -16.49 -3.80 6.53
CA LYS A 143 -17.84 -4.02 7.09
C LYS A 143 -18.37 -5.40 6.76
N GLU A 144 -18.10 -5.93 5.56
CA GLU A 144 -18.48 -7.29 5.19
C GLU A 144 -17.79 -8.35 6.05
N VAL A 145 -16.46 -8.24 6.20
CA VAL A 145 -15.68 -9.15 7.05
C VAL A 145 -16.18 -9.15 8.50
N VAL A 146 -16.51 -7.97 9.05
CA VAL A 146 -17.07 -7.85 10.41
C VAL A 146 -18.42 -8.56 10.50
N ARG A 147 -19.35 -8.30 9.55
CA ARG A 147 -20.67 -8.95 9.53
C ARG A 147 -20.57 -10.48 9.42
N ASP A 148 -19.65 -10.98 8.60
CA ASP A 148 -19.46 -12.42 8.41
C ASP A 148 -18.86 -13.09 9.64
N TYR A 149 -17.95 -12.41 10.32
CA TYR A 149 -17.42 -12.85 11.61
C TYR A 149 -18.52 -12.93 12.67
N GLU A 150 -19.31 -11.87 12.83
CA GLU A 150 -20.43 -11.82 13.79
C GLU A 150 -21.44 -12.94 13.52
N LYS A 151 -21.84 -13.12 12.25
CA LYS A 151 -22.76 -14.18 11.84
C LYS A 151 -22.20 -15.58 12.12
N SER A 152 -20.91 -15.78 11.85
CA SER A 152 -20.24 -17.07 12.09
C SER A 152 -20.12 -17.38 13.58
N MET A 153 -19.80 -16.37 14.38
CA MET A 153 -19.71 -16.51 15.83
C MET A 153 -21.10 -16.72 16.44
N GLN A 154 -22.15 -16.05 15.93
CA GLN A 154 -23.53 -16.22 16.39
C GLN A 154 -24.01 -17.64 16.13
N ARG A 155 -23.69 -18.18 14.94
CA ARG A 155 -23.93 -19.58 14.60
C ARG A 155 -23.19 -20.55 15.52
N CYS A 156 -21.93 -20.26 15.86
CA CYS A 156 -21.15 -21.08 16.79
C CYS A 156 -21.76 -21.11 18.20
N LEU A 157 -22.14 -19.95 18.73
CA LEU A 157 -22.81 -19.85 20.03
C LEU A 157 -24.15 -20.58 20.05
N LEU A 158 -24.96 -20.41 19.01
CA LEU A 158 -26.23 -21.13 18.83
C LEU A 158 -26.04 -22.64 18.90
N ARG A 159 -25.06 -23.18 18.18
CA ARG A 159 -24.73 -24.61 18.20
C ARG A 159 -24.29 -25.12 19.57
N ARG A 160 -23.67 -24.27 20.40
CA ARG A 160 -23.21 -24.63 21.74
C ARG A 160 -24.31 -24.53 22.80
N ALA A 161 -25.17 -23.52 22.69
CA ALA A 161 -26.20 -23.23 23.69
C ALA A 161 -27.51 -24.01 23.47
N LEU A 162 -27.90 -24.25 22.21
CA LEU A 162 -29.11 -24.97 21.87
C LEU A 162 -28.79 -26.44 21.59
N VAL A 163 -29.44 -27.33 22.32
CA VAL A 163 -29.40 -28.77 22.03
C VAL A 163 -30.18 -29.00 20.74
N LYS A 164 -29.49 -29.51 19.73
CA LYS A 164 -30.11 -29.87 18.46
C LYS A 164 -31.10 -31.02 18.67
N PRO A 165 -32.38 -30.87 18.29
CA PRO A 165 -33.31 -31.98 18.26
C PRO A 165 -32.92 -32.93 17.12
N ASP A 166 -32.98 -34.24 17.37
CA ASP A 166 -32.61 -35.30 16.41
C ASP A 166 -33.65 -35.40 15.27
N ILE A 167 -33.59 -34.43 14.35
CA ILE A 167 -34.47 -34.33 13.19
C ILE A 167 -33.60 -34.34 11.95
N LYS A 168 -33.68 -35.43 11.17
CA LYS A 168 -32.93 -35.65 9.92
C LYS A 168 -33.09 -34.54 8.85
N GLU A 169 -34.11 -33.71 8.98
CA GLU A 169 -34.38 -32.57 8.10
C GLU A 169 -33.54 -31.33 8.47
N LEU A 170 -33.12 -31.20 9.74
CA LEU A 170 -32.24 -30.13 10.21
C LEU A 170 -30.79 -30.34 9.73
N ASP A 171 -30.37 -31.61 9.60
CA ASP A 171 -29.06 -31.98 9.04
C ASP A 171 -28.85 -31.46 7.62
N LYS A 172 -29.92 -31.37 6.82
CA LYS A 172 -29.88 -30.85 5.44
C LYS A 172 -29.79 -29.33 5.35
N LEU A 173 -30.25 -28.61 6.38
CA LEU A 173 -30.11 -27.16 6.49
C LEU A 173 -28.73 -26.76 7.05
N GLU A 174 -28.07 -27.70 7.73
CA GLU A 174 -26.75 -27.54 8.33
C GLU A 174 -25.59 -27.99 7.42
N GLU A 175 -25.85 -28.40 6.18
CA GLU A 175 -24.80 -28.43 5.16
C GLU A 175 -24.23 -27.01 5.08
N GLU A 176 -23.14 -26.79 5.82
CA GLU A 176 -22.10 -25.86 5.42
C GLU A 176 -22.03 -25.99 3.92
N ALA A 177 -22.27 -24.89 3.20
CA ALA A 177 -21.96 -24.84 1.79
C ALA A 177 -20.58 -25.51 1.70
N PRO A 178 -20.49 -26.73 1.11
CA PRO A 178 -19.27 -27.49 1.19
C PRO A 178 -18.19 -26.55 0.67
N LEU A 179 -17.00 -26.56 1.29
CA LEU A 179 -15.81 -25.89 0.73
C LEU A 179 -15.92 -26.04 -0.78
N PRO A 180 -16.01 -24.94 -1.55
CA PRO A 180 -16.51 -24.97 -2.92
C PRO A 180 -15.88 -26.16 -3.60
N SER A 181 -16.68 -27.21 -3.77
CA SER A 181 -16.13 -28.49 -4.19
C SER A 181 -15.60 -28.23 -5.58
N LEU A 182 -14.35 -28.61 -5.82
CA LEU A 182 -13.74 -28.56 -7.14
C LEU A 182 -14.81 -28.99 -8.16
N PRO A 183 -15.13 -28.17 -9.19
CA PRO A 183 -16.38 -28.33 -9.93
C PRO A 183 -16.61 -29.79 -10.33
N LEU A 184 -17.58 -30.44 -9.67
CA LEU A 184 -17.91 -31.84 -9.93
C LEU A 184 -18.62 -31.87 -11.28
N GLY A 185 -17.92 -32.39 -12.29
CA GLY A 185 -18.30 -32.26 -13.70
C GLY A 185 -17.21 -31.63 -14.58
N LEU A 186 -16.09 -31.18 -14.01
CA LEU A 186 -14.85 -31.03 -14.79
C LEU A 186 -14.38 -32.43 -15.19
N ASP A 187 -14.75 -32.83 -16.39
CA ASP A 187 -14.21 -34.01 -17.02
C ASP A 187 -12.71 -33.81 -17.25
N PHE A 188 -11.87 -34.27 -16.32
CA PHE A 188 -10.41 -34.30 -16.48
C PHE A 188 -9.94 -35.32 -17.53
N SER A 189 -10.85 -36.10 -18.11
CA SER A 189 -10.57 -37.00 -19.24
C SER A 189 -10.53 -36.26 -20.58
N SER A 190 -10.92 -34.99 -20.61
CA SER A 190 -10.85 -34.18 -21.81
C SER A 190 -9.41 -34.02 -22.32
N THR A 191 -9.28 -34.04 -23.65
CA THR A 191 -8.01 -34.01 -24.40
C THR A 191 -7.13 -32.80 -24.08
N TRP A 192 -7.67 -31.75 -23.43
CA TRP A 192 -6.91 -30.60 -22.99
C TRP A 192 -5.89 -30.96 -21.90
N ARG A 193 -6.11 -31.98 -21.05
CA ARG A 193 -5.10 -32.35 -20.03
C ARG A 193 -3.83 -32.86 -20.68
N ASN A 194 -3.97 -33.71 -21.69
CA ASN A 194 -2.83 -34.19 -22.48
C ASN A 194 -2.19 -33.06 -23.28
N SER A 195 -2.99 -32.17 -23.86
CA SER A 195 -2.51 -30.95 -24.53
C SER A 195 -1.74 -30.02 -23.58
N TYR A 196 -2.25 -29.79 -22.37
CA TYR A 196 -1.64 -28.99 -21.32
C TYR A 196 -0.34 -29.63 -20.81
N ILE A 197 -0.34 -30.94 -20.53
CA ILE A 197 0.88 -31.65 -20.12
C ILE A 197 1.91 -31.61 -21.25
N LYS A 198 1.49 -31.79 -22.51
CA LYS A 198 2.37 -31.68 -23.67
C LYS A 198 2.95 -30.27 -23.81
N ALA A 199 2.12 -29.23 -23.70
CA ALA A 199 2.55 -27.83 -23.74
C ALA A 199 3.46 -27.49 -22.55
N LYS A 200 3.14 -27.93 -21.34
CA LYS A 200 3.97 -27.77 -20.15
C LYS A 200 5.32 -28.46 -20.31
N ASN A 201 5.34 -29.69 -20.81
CA ASN A 201 6.58 -30.44 -21.04
C ASN A 201 7.41 -29.79 -22.16
N GLN A 202 6.76 -29.25 -23.19
CA GLN A 202 7.40 -28.49 -24.26
C GLN A 202 7.98 -27.16 -23.73
N ILE A 203 7.25 -26.42 -22.90
CA ILE A 203 7.76 -25.21 -22.24
C ILE A 203 8.94 -25.55 -21.33
N ASN A 204 8.85 -26.63 -20.54
CA ASN A 204 9.95 -27.06 -19.68
C ASN A 204 11.19 -27.50 -20.48
N SER A 205 11.02 -28.18 -21.61
CA SER A 205 12.14 -28.63 -22.44
C SER A 205 12.77 -27.51 -23.27
N THR A 206 11.95 -26.55 -23.73
CA THR A 206 12.37 -25.43 -24.59
C THR A 206 12.84 -24.22 -23.80
N LEU A 207 12.08 -23.75 -22.81
CA LEU A 207 12.27 -22.44 -22.16
C LEU A 207 13.27 -22.48 -20.99
N ARG A 208 13.56 -23.66 -20.43
CA ARG A 208 14.66 -23.96 -19.47
C ARG A 208 14.88 -22.95 -18.34
N ILE A 209 13.84 -22.19 -17.97
CA ILE A 209 13.89 -21.10 -16.97
C ILE A 209 14.28 -21.64 -15.59
N LEU A 210 13.97 -22.91 -15.32
CA LEU A 210 14.24 -23.58 -14.05
C LEU A 210 15.67 -24.14 -13.95
N HIS A 211 16.52 -23.93 -14.95
CA HIS A 211 17.90 -24.41 -14.89
C HIS A 211 18.67 -23.66 -13.78
N PRO A 212 19.46 -24.35 -12.93
CA PRO A 212 20.21 -23.70 -11.85
C PRO A 212 21.09 -22.53 -12.31
N THR A 213 21.69 -22.64 -13.50
CA THR A 213 22.49 -21.57 -14.13
C THR A 213 21.69 -20.30 -14.44
N MET A 214 20.39 -20.43 -14.77
CA MET A 214 19.52 -19.27 -15.00
C MET A 214 19.17 -18.58 -13.69
N GLN A 215 19.00 -19.36 -12.62
CA GLN A 215 18.78 -18.83 -11.28
C GLN A 215 20.02 -18.09 -10.76
N THR A 216 21.22 -18.65 -10.91
CA THR A 216 22.46 -17.97 -10.50
C THR A 216 22.71 -16.71 -11.32
N LEU A 217 22.41 -16.73 -12.62
CA LEU A 217 22.46 -15.54 -13.48
C LEU A 217 21.46 -14.46 -13.01
N LEU A 218 20.25 -14.88 -12.63
CA LEU A 218 19.25 -13.99 -12.03
C LEU A 218 19.78 -13.34 -10.74
N ASP A 219 20.39 -14.13 -9.86
CA ASP A 219 20.96 -13.64 -8.60
C ASP A 219 22.13 -12.66 -8.84
N PHE A 220 22.96 -12.90 -9.85
CA PHE A 220 24.03 -11.97 -10.24
C PHE A 220 23.47 -10.63 -10.70
N GLY A 221 22.43 -10.64 -11.54
CA GLY A 221 21.76 -9.41 -11.95
C GLY A 221 21.10 -8.71 -10.76
N HIS A 222 20.34 -9.42 -9.93
CA HIS A 222 19.70 -8.82 -8.76
C HIS A 222 20.74 -8.17 -7.83
N THR A 223 21.82 -8.87 -7.49
CA THR A 223 22.87 -8.32 -6.60
C THR A 223 23.63 -7.15 -7.21
N ALA A 224 23.93 -7.19 -8.52
CA ALA A 224 24.64 -6.10 -9.19
C ALA A 224 23.73 -4.87 -9.40
N PHE A 225 22.47 -5.09 -9.75
CA PHE A 225 21.55 -4.03 -10.13
C PHE A 225 20.73 -3.48 -8.97
N PHE A 226 20.49 -4.20 -7.87
CA PHE A 226 19.52 -3.80 -6.82
C PHE A 226 19.61 -2.32 -6.40
N ASN A 227 20.81 -1.80 -6.12
CA ASN A 227 21.04 -0.40 -5.74
C ASN A 227 21.82 0.42 -6.80
N PHE A 228 21.86 -0.05 -8.04
CA PHE A 228 22.63 0.58 -9.11
C PHE A 228 21.74 1.40 -10.04
N LEU A 229 22.11 2.65 -10.31
CA LEU A 229 21.47 3.47 -11.33
C LEU A 229 22.54 3.88 -12.35
N VAL A 230 22.18 3.88 -13.63
CA VAL A 230 23.11 4.31 -14.70
C VAL A 230 23.44 5.79 -14.54
N VAL A 231 22.42 6.58 -14.20
CA VAL A 231 22.54 8.02 -13.94
C VAL A 231 21.80 8.34 -12.64
N ASP A 232 22.47 9.03 -11.72
CA ASP A 232 21.88 9.46 -10.45
C ASP A 232 22.01 10.98 -10.27
N PHE A 233 20.89 11.68 -10.45
CA PHE A 233 20.76 13.11 -10.19
C PHE A 233 19.99 13.42 -8.89
N SER A 234 19.73 12.43 -8.03
CA SER A 234 18.98 12.63 -6.79
C SER A 234 19.64 13.62 -5.81
N SER A 235 20.96 13.79 -5.91
CA SER A 235 21.76 14.72 -5.10
C SER A 235 22.09 16.04 -5.80
N CYS A 236 21.49 16.33 -6.96
CA CYS A 236 21.78 17.51 -7.78
C CYS A 236 21.71 18.83 -6.97
N ARG A 237 20.74 18.97 -6.08
CA ARG A 237 20.58 20.17 -5.24
C ARG A 237 21.74 20.46 -4.30
N LEU A 238 22.46 19.43 -3.84
CA LEU A 238 23.63 19.61 -2.98
C LEU A 238 24.80 20.23 -3.74
N ARG A 239 24.83 20.06 -5.06
CA ARG A 239 25.88 20.57 -5.95
C ARG A 239 25.63 22.02 -6.39
N GLY A 240 24.40 22.52 -6.22
CA GLY A 240 23.98 23.87 -6.59
C GLY A 240 23.27 23.93 -7.96
N PRO A 241 23.06 25.14 -8.51
CA PRO A 241 22.46 25.32 -9.83
C PRO A 241 23.31 24.66 -10.93
N ILE A 242 22.66 23.89 -11.80
CA ILE A 242 23.28 23.11 -12.86
C ILE A 242 23.20 23.87 -14.19
N ASP A 243 24.28 23.87 -14.95
CA ASP A 243 24.31 24.36 -16.32
C ASP A 243 23.95 23.24 -17.31
N CYS A 244 23.24 23.57 -18.39
CA CYS A 244 22.80 22.59 -19.38
C CYS A 244 23.96 21.82 -20.00
N ARG A 245 25.11 22.48 -20.26
CA ARG A 245 26.30 21.79 -20.79
C ARG A 245 26.85 20.80 -19.76
N SER A 246 26.98 21.23 -18.52
CA SER A 246 27.44 20.36 -17.43
C SER A 246 26.53 19.15 -17.22
N LEU A 247 25.21 19.32 -17.33
CA LEU A 247 24.24 18.22 -17.24
C LEU A 247 24.49 17.17 -18.33
N LYS A 248 24.61 17.61 -19.59
CA LYS A 248 24.87 16.71 -20.73
C LYS A 248 26.18 15.94 -20.53
N THR A 249 27.25 16.63 -20.16
CA THR A 249 28.56 15.99 -19.91
C THR A 249 28.53 15.02 -18.73
N ASP A 250 27.90 15.40 -17.62
CA ASP A 250 27.77 14.54 -16.44
C ASP A 250 26.95 13.29 -16.76
N ALA A 251 25.87 13.41 -17.53
CA ALA A 251 25.06 12.28 -17.97
C ALA A 251 25.88 11.31 -18.83
N SER A 252 26.52 11.79 -19.90
CA SER A 252 27.35 10.94 -20.78
C SER A 252 28.50 10.27 -20.02
N LEU A 253 29.16 11.00 -19.12
CA LEU A 253 30.24 10.46 -18.29
C LEU A 253 29.74 9.40 -17.31
N SER A 254 28.55 9.61 -16.73
CA SER A 254 27.94 8.64 -15.81
C SER A 254 27.56 7.36 -16.54
N CYS A 255 27.00 7.48 -17.75
CA CYS A 255 26.70 6.35 -18.63
C CYS A 255 27.96 5.53 -18.95
N SER A 256 29.03 6.17 -19.44
CA SER A 256 30.29 5.48 -19.75
C SER A 256 30.90 4.79 -18.52
N LYS A 257 30.92 5.46 -17.35
CA LYS A 257 31.37 4.85 -16.09
C LYS A 257 30.50 3.67 -15.66
N ALA A 258 29.19 3.75 -15.90
CA ALA A 258 28.26 2.68 -15.60
C ALA A 258 28.52 1.45 -16.50
N GLU A 259 28.73 1.66 -17.80
CA GLU A 259 29.10 0.61 -18.75
C GLU A 259 30.40 -0.10 -18.35
N ASP A 260 31.45 0.66 -18.03
CA ASP A 260 32.72 0.09 -17.59
C ASP A 260 32.55 -0.73 -16.30
N LYS A 261 31.78 -0.21 -15.34
CA LYS A 261 31.53 -0.91 -14.08
C LYS A 261 30.73 -2.19 -14.30
N LEU A 262 29.71 -2.16 -15.14
CA LEU A 262 28.90 -3.35 -15.46
C LEU A 262 29.70 -4.39 -16.21
N THR A 263 30.53 -3.96 -17.15
CA THR A 263 31.43 -4.83 -17.93
C THR A 263 32.46 -5.52 -17.04
N THR A 264 33.05 -4.79 -16.10
CA THR A 264 34.11 -5.31 -15.21
C THR A 264 33.56 -6.16 -14.05
N THR A 265 32.31 -5.94 -13.63
CA THR A 265 31.74 -6.64 -12.46
C THR A 265 30.71 -7.69 -12.85
N TRP A 266 29.53 -7.28 -13.32
CA TRP A 266 28.43 -8.17 -13.65
C TRP A 266 28.79 -9.06 -14.84
N TYR A 267 29.22 -8.47 -15.96
CA TYR A 267 29.52 -9.25 -17.17
C TYR A 267 30.68 -10.23 -16.97
N GLN A 268 31.76 -9.84 -16.26
CA GLN A 268 32.84 -10.79 -15.92
C GLN A 268 32.34 -11.97 -15.06
N ARG A 269 31.40 -11.75 -14.14
CA ARG A 269 30.79 -12.85 -13.35
C ARG A 269 29.94 -13.77 -14.22
N VAL A 270 29.21 -13.20 -15.17
CA VAL A 270 28.45 -13.98 -16.17
C VAL A 270 29.40 -14.83 -17.02
N LEU A 271 30.50 -14.25 -17.53
CA LEU A 271 31.52 -14.99 -18.26
C LEU A 271 32.13 -16.12 -17.40
N GLY A 272 32.43 -15.83 -16.13
CA GLY A 272 32.96 -16.82 -15.18
C GLY A 272 32.01 -18.00 -14.95
N LEU A 273 30.70 -17.75 -14.91
CA LEU A 273 29.68 -18.80 -14.77
C LEU A 273 29.64 -19.72 -15.99
N PHE A 274 29.63 -19.16 -17.20
CA PHE A 274 29.56 -19.95 -18.43
C PHE A 274 30.92 -20.55 -18.86
N SER A 275 32.02 -20.13 -18.24
CA SER A 275 33.34 -20.76 -18.41
C SER A 275 33.44 -22.12 -17.71
N GLN A 276 32.56 -22.39 -16.74
CA GLN A 276 32.54 -23.64 -15.99
C GLN A 276 31.73 -24.72 -16.74
N PRO A 277 32.28 -25.93 -16.96
CA PRO A 277 31.54 -27.01 -17.64
C PRO A 277 30.30 -27.47 -16.86
N GLU A 278 30.26 -27.24 -15.55
CA GLU A 278 29.12 -27.52 -14.67
C GLU A 278 27.89 -26.65 -15.01
N SER A 279 28.09 -25.50 -15.65
CA SER A 279 27.00 -24.59 -16.05
C SER A 279 26.09 -25.16 -17.14
N LEU A 280 26.60 -26.17 -17.87
CA LEU A 280 25.90 -26.91 -18.93
C LEU A 280 25.42 -28.29 -18.46
N HIS A 281 25.50 -28.59 -17.17
CA HIS A 281 25.12 -29.90 -16.64
C HIS A 281 23.64 -30.23 -16.94
N GLY A 282 23.41 -31.25 -17.76
CA GLY A 282 22.07 -31.67 -18.18
C GLY A 282 21.57 -31.02 -19.47
N VAL A 283 22.36 -30.14 -20.10
CA VAL A 283 22.08 -29.56 -21.41
C VAL A 283 22.62 -30.46 -22.52
N LYS A 284 21.72 -30.98 -23.36
CA LYS A 284 22.11 -31.69 -24.60
C LYS A 284 22.72 -30.71 -25.62
N LEU A 285 23.71 -31.19 -26.37
CA LEU A 285 24.39 -30.45 -27.45
C LEU A 285 23.42 -29.85 -28.48
N ASP A 286 22.39 -30.61 -28.89
CA ASP A 286 21.38 -30.17 -29.88
C ASP A 286 20.49 -29.00 -29.41
N HIS A 287 20.62 -28.60 -28.15
CA HIS A 287 19.81 -27.56 -27.52
C HIS A 287 20.67 -26.50 -26.84
N LEU A 288 21.94 -26.36 -27.25
CA LEU A 288 22.82 -25.29 -26.76
C LEU A 288 22.35 -23.93 -27.27
N ASP A 289 21.95 -23.83 -28.53
CA ASP A 289 21.49 -22.57 -29.13
C ASP A 289 20.24 -22.03 -28.40
N SER A 290 19.26 -22.90 -28.13
CA SER A 290 18.07 -22.49 -27.37
C SER A 290 18.40 -22.10 -25.93
N PHE A 291 19.40 -22.74 -25.32
CA PHE A 291 19.88 -22.38 -23.99
C PHE A 291 20.54 -20.99 -23.97
N TYR A 292 21.47 -20.72 -24.88
CA TYR A 292 22.12 -19.40 -24.96
C TYR A 292 21.15 -18.30 -25.40
N ASN A 293 20.15 -18.61 -26.22
CA ASN A 293 19.05 -17.67 -26.49
C ASN A 293 18.29 -17.32 -25.20
N CYS A 294 18.02 -18.29 -24.32
CA CYS A 294 17.41 -18.00 -23.02
C CYS A 294 18.32 -17.11 -22.15
N VAL A 295 19.63 -17.38 -22.13
CA VAL A 295 20.63 -16.53 -21.44
C VAL A 295 20.58 -15.11 -21.97
N ALA A 296 20.64 -14.94 -23.29
CA ALA A 296 20.64 -13.63 -23.94
C ALA A 296 19.35 -12.85 -23.64
N VAL A 297 18.19 -13.51 -23.71
CA VAL A 297 16.89 -12.90 -23.37
C VAL A 297 16.85 -12.50 -21.89
N LEU A 298 17.35 -13.34 -20.99
CA LEU A 298 17.39 -13.07 -19.56
C LEU A 298 18.27 -11.86 -19.24
N MET A 299 19.50 -11.84 -19.77
CA MET A 299 20.43 -10.71 -19.63
C MET A 299 19.81 -9.42 -20.20
N SER A 300 19.19 -9.51 -21.37
CA SER A 300 18.51 -8.36 -22.00
C SER A 300 17.39 -7.81 -21.14
N ASN A 301 16.60 -8.69 -20.51
CA ASN A 301 15.51 -8.26 -19.64
C ASN A 301 16.03 -7.56 -18.37
N GLN A 302 17.11 -8.08 -17.76
CA GLN A 302 17.72 -7.44 -16.59
C GLN A 302 18.27 -6.05 -16.91
N LEU A 303 18.94 -5.88 -18.07
CA LEU A 303 19.43 -4.58 -18.51
C LEU A 303 18.28 -3.61 -18.83
N LYS A 304 17.22 -4.08 -19.51
CA LYS A 304 16.02 -3.26 -19.77
C LYS A 304 15.35 -2.79 -18.48
N GLU A 305 15.23 -3.66 -17.48
CA GLU A 305 14.68 -3.30 -16.16
C GLU A 305 15.53 -2.22 -15.48
N LEU A 306 16.86 -2.34 -15.53
CA LEU A 306 17.78 -1.32 -15.01
C LEU A 306 17.59 0.03 -15.70
N LEU A 307 17.53 0.05 -17.04
CA LEU A 307 17.33 1.28 -17.82
C LEU A 307 15.97 1.91 -17.51
N GLN A 308 14.90 1.10 -17.51
CA GLN A 308 13.55 1.55 -17.17
C GLN A 308 13.52 2.19 -15.78
N ARG A 309 14.07 1.52 -14.77
CA ARG A 309 14.11 2.04 -13.40
C ARG A 309 14.93 3.33 -13.30
N THR A 310 16.05 3.44 -14.02
CA THR A 310 16.85 4.67 -14.05
C THR A 310 16.06 5.82 -14.63
N THR A 311 15.36 5.61 -15.75
CA THR A 311 14.48 6.61 -16.37
C THR A 311 13.33 7.01 -15.43
N GLU A 312 12.68 6.05 -14.78
CA GLU A 312 11.61 6.33 -13.81
C GLU A 312 12.11 7.16 -12.63
N VAL A 313 13.30 6.87 -12.10
CA VAL A 313 13.91 7.65 -11.02
C VAL A 313 14.22 9.07 -11.48
N TYR A 314 14.75 9.23 -12.71
CA TYR A 314 15.03 10.54 -13.27
C TYR A 314 13.76 11.37 -13.49
N VAL A 315 12.71 10.80 -14.09
CA VAL A 315 11.42 11.48 -14.31
C VAL A 315 10.79 11.90 -12.99
N LYS A 316 10.88 11.07 -11.94
CA LYS A 316 10.38 11.39 -10.59
C LYS A 316 11.06 12.62 -9.96
N LEU A 317 12.23 13.05 -10.44
CA LEU A 317 12.85 14.30 -9.96
C LEU A 317 12.04 15.53 -10.33
N PHE A 318 11.21 15.47 -11.37
CA PHE A 318 10.40 16.58 -11.86
C PHE A 318 8.95 16.55 -11.32
N ASP A 319 8.67 15.71 -10.31
CA ASP A 319 7.38 15.69 -9.63
C ASP A 319 7.13 17.00 -8.87
N LEU A 320 5.97 17.63 -9.13
CA LEU A 320 5.57 18.90 -8.53
C LEU A 320 5.32 18.79 -7.02
N GLU A 321 4.99 17.59 -6.54
CA GLU A 321 4.79 17.30 -5.12
C GLU A 321 6.12 17.25 -4.33
N ASP A 322 7.22 16.85 -4.98
CA ASP A 322 8.55 16.74 -4.35
C ASP A 322 9.51 17.84 -4.79
N ARG A 323 9.13 19.10 -4.46
CA ARG A 323 9.93 20.30 -4.75
C ARG A 323 11.33 20.29 -4.14
N ARG A 324 11.63 19.39 -3.21
CA ARG A 324 12.94 19.27 -2.56
C ARG A 324 13.96 18.57 -3.45
N ARG A 325 13.51 17.77 -4.41
CA ARG A 325 14.38 16.98 -5.30
C ARG A 325 14.49 17.57 -6.70
N LEU A 326 13.62 18.52 -7.02
CA LEU A 326 13.58 19.20 -8.32
C LEU A 326 14.93 19.87 -8.64
N PRO A 327 15.59 19.54 -9.76
CA PRO A 327 16.86 20.15 -10.16
C PRO A 327 16.73 21.67 -10.35
N LEU A 328 17.77 22.42 -9.97
CA LEU A 328 17.84 23.86 -10.19
C LEU A 328 18.75 24.12 -11.38
N PHE A 329 18.25 24.84 -12.37
CA PHE A 329 19.02 25.21 -13.56
C PHE A 329 19.51 26.65 -13.46
N LYS A 330 20.75 26.87 -13.89
CA LYS A 330 21.30 28.22 -14.04
C LYS A 330 20.75 28.83 -15.33
N MET A 331 20.15 30.01 -15.22
CA MET A 331 19.73 30.83 -16.35
C MET A 331 20.26 32.25 -16.17
N ASP A 332 20.88 32.76 -17.22
CA ASP A 332 21.41 34.12 -17.33
C ASP A 332 20.43 34.96 -18.19
N LEU A 333 20.23 36.22 -17.86
CA LEU A 333 19.40 37.14 -18.65
C LEU A 333 20.32 37.95 -19.57
N THR A 334 20.22 37.74 -20.87
CA THR A 334 21.02 38.43 -21.90
C THR A 334 20.17 39.50 -22.59
N LEU A 335 20.81 40.58 -23.04
CA LEU A 335 20.18 41.62 -23.86
C LEU A 335 20.70 41.48 -25.28
N GLU A 336 19.89 40.93 -26.17
CA GLU A 336 20.23 40.71 -27.58
C GLU A 336 19.25 41.52 -28.44
N GLU A 337 19.76 42.29 -29.41
CA GLU A 337 18.94 43.14 -30.30
C GLU A 337 17.87 44.01 -29.59
N ASN A 338 18.21 44.55 -28.41
CA ASN A 338 17.33 45.39 -27.59
C ASN A 338 16.12 44.64 -26.99
N ARG A 339 16.18 43.30 -26.91
CA ARG A 339 15.22 42.41 -26.24
C ARG A 339 15.92 41.64 -25.12
N MET A 340 15.27 41.55 -23.97
CA MET A 340 15.76 40.73 -22.85
C MET A 340 15.35 39.28 -23.08
N GLU A 341 16.32 38.38 -23.18
CA GLU A 341 16.11 36.96 -23.42
C GLU A 341 16.84 36.12 -22.36
N PHE A 342 16.34 34.92 -22.10
CA PHE A 342 16.98 34.00 -21.16
C PHE A 342 17.95 33.09 -21.91
N TYR A 343 19.14 32.92 -21.35
CA TYR A 343 20.16 31.99 -21.81
C TYR A 343 20.46 30.95 -20.71
N PRO A 344 20.38 29.64 -20.98
CA PRO A 344 19.89 29.03 -22.22
C PRO A 344 18.41 29.30 -22.45
N SER A 345 17.98 29.19 -23.71
CA SER A 345 16.55 29.30 -24.05
C SER A 345 15.75 28.14 -23.43
N LEU A 346 14.43 28.29 -23.32
CA LEU A 346 13.58 27.21 -22.80
C LEU A 346 13.71 25.93 -23.63
N GLN A 347 13.85 26.07 -24.95
CA GLN A 347 14.04 24.93 -25.86
C GLN A 347 15.37 24.23 -25.60
N GLU A 348 16.47 24.97 -25.44
CA GLU A 348 17.77 24.40 -25.12
C GLU A 348 17.78 23.68 -23.76
N LEU A 349 17.01 24.18 -22.79
CA LEU A 349 16.80 23.50 -21.51
C LEU A 349 16.04 22.19 -21.68
N GLU A 350 14.93 22.19 -22.43
CA GLU A 350 14.15 20.99 -22.71
C GLU A 350 14.99 19.93 -23.43
N GLU A 351 15.74 20.33 -24.45
CA GLU A 351 16.69 19.47 -25.16
C GLU A 351 17.76 18.91 -24.22
N ALA A 352 18.26 19.69 -23.28
CA ALA A 352 19.22 19.19 -22.28
C ALA A 352 18.63 18.16 -21.33
N ILE A 353 17.37 18.34 -20.91
CA ILE A 353 16.66 17.39 -20.04
C ILE A 353 16.37 16.09 -20.80
N LEU A 354 15.92 16.19 -22.05
CA LEU A 354 15.62 15.04 -22.92
C LEU A 354 16.89 14.26 -23.30
N PHE A 355 18.00 14.97 -23.52
CA PHE A 355 19.30 14.36 -23.83
C PHE A 355 19.74 13.36 -22.75
N VAL A 356 19.41 13.59 -21.48
CA VAL A 356 19.71 12.62 -20.40
C VAL A 356 18.97 11.30 -20.62
N VAL A 357 17.69 11.37 -21.01
CA VAL A 357 16.89 10.17 -21.29
C VAL A 357 17.41 9.45 -22.53
N GLU A 358 17.79 10.20 -23.56
CA GLU A 358 18.43 9.66 -24.75
C GLU A 358 19.76 8.95 -24.42
N CYS A 359 20.61 9.58 -23.60
CA CYS A 359 21.85 8.97 -23.10
C CYS A 359 21.55 7.64 -22.39
N ILE A 360 20.58 7.61 -21.47
CA ILE A 360 20.20 6.37 -20.78
C ILE A 360 19.73 5.31 -21.78
N GLY A 361 18.95 5.69 -22.79
CA GLY A 361 18.43 4.77 -23.81
C GLY A 361 19.51 4.20 -24.75
N GLN A 362 20.54 4.98 -25.05
CA GLN A 362 21.70 4.56 -25.86
C GLN A 362 22.76 3.81 -25.05
N THR A 363 22.71 3.91 -23.71
CA THR A 363 23.65 3.21 -22.82
C THR A 363 23.38 1.71 -22.86
N LEU A 364 24.45 0.89 -22.96
CA LEU A 364 24.38 -0.59 -22.98
C LEU A 364 23.64 -1.17 -24.21
N GLN A 365 23.43 -0.38 -25.27
CA GLN A 365 23.10 -0.87 -26.62
C GLN A 365 24.36 -1.26 -27.37
#